data_AF-A0A831UMS8-F1
#
_entry.id   AF-A0A831UMS8-F1
#
_cell.length_a   1.000
_cell.length_b   1.000
_cell.length_c   1.000
_cell.angle_alpha   90.00
_cell.angle_beta   90.00
_cell.angle_gamma   90.00
#
_symmetry.space_group_name_H-M   'P 1'
#
loop_
_entity.id
_entity.type
_entity.pdbx_description
1 polymer ?
#
loop_
_entity_poly.entity_id
_entity_poly.type
_entity_poly.pdbx_seq_one_letter_code
_entity_poly.pdbx_strand_id
1 'polypeptide(L)'
;MSSPPIIGSCHYGIDTPNRERLIAYKHSVEEVREYIGVDSLAYQTLGGLVDATGLPASDFCLACFTGTYPTAQPSDFKTRSDVRRHVDISAQAYDGGRMSSSV
;
A
#
# COMPACT_ATOMS: atom_id res chain seq x y z
N MET A 1 -2.99 10.96 6.51
CA MET A 1 -3.23 9.62 5.92
C MET A 1 -4.73 9.50 5.68
N SER A 2 -5.17 9.57 4.43
CA SER A 2 -6.61 9.59 4.05
C SER A 2 -6.84 8.69 2.83
N SER A 3 -6.48 7.41 2.97
CA SER A 3 -6.57 6.42 1.89
C SER A 3 -7.22 5.12 2.41
N PRO A 4 -7.92 4.38 1.55
CA PRO A 4 -8.23 2.98 1.78
C PRO A 4 -6.95 2.13 1.94
N PRO A 5 -7.06 0.92 2.51
CA PRO A 5 -5.94 0.01 2.65
C PRO A 5 -5.37 -0.37 1.28
N ILE A 6 -4.05 -0.17 1.10
CA ILE A 6 -3.36 -0.57 -0.13
C ILE A 6 -3.04 -2.06 -0.01
N ILE A 7 -3.76 -2.87 -0.77
CA ILE A 7 -3.66 -4.32 -0.75
C ILE A 7 -3.06 -4.90 -2.03
N GLY A 8 -2.84 -4.10 -3.07
CA GLY A 8 -2.32 -4.53 -4.37
C GLY A 8 -1.17 -3.64 -4.85
N SER A 9 -0.18 -4.24 -5.51
CA SER A 9 0.92 -3.51 -6.14
C SER A 9 0.45 -2.77 -7.38
N CYS A 10 0.90 -1.55 -7.61
CA CYS A 10 0.59 -0.83 -8.83
C CYS A 10 1.36 -1.39 -10.03
N HIS A 11 0.66 -1.59 -11.16
CA HIS A 11 1.25 -2.05 -12.42
C HIS A 11 1.37 -0.92 -13.47
N TYR A 12 0.95 0.29 -13.11
CA TYR A 12 0.80 1.42 -14.04
C TYR A 12 1.74 2.59 -13.73
N GLY A 13 2.85 2.32 -13.03
CA GLY A 13 3.96 3.27 -12.90
C GLY A 13 4.14 3.90 -11.51
N ILE A 14 3.27 3.62 -10.53
CA ILE A 14 3.53 3.98 -9.13
C ILE A 14 4.46 2.94 -8.51
N ASP A 15 5.55 3.40 -7.89
CA ASP A 15 6.51 2.51 -7.22
C ASP A 15 5.96 2.00 -5.88
N THR A 16 5.26 0.87 -5.92
CA THR A 16 4.78 0.16 -4.73
C THR A 16 5.59 -1.12 -4.50
N PRO A 17 5.79 -1.57 -3.24
CA PRO A 17 6.33 -2.89 -2.95
C PRO A 17 5.50 -4.02 -3.58
N ASN A 18 6.06 -5.22 -3.65
CA ASN A 18 5.29 -6.42 -3.96
C ASN A 18 4.16 -6.60 -2.95
N ARG A 19 3.08 -7.23 -3.39
CA ARG A 19 1.84 -7.38 -2.63
C ARG A 19 2.09 -8.02 -1.27
N GLU A 20 2.97 -9.01 -1.22
CA GLU A 20 3.36 -9.75 0.00
C GLU A 20 4.14 -8.89 1.01
N ARG A 21 4.61 -7.71 0.61
CA ARG A 21 5.27 -6.75 1.52
C ARG A 21 4.33 -5.64 1.99
N LEU A 22 3.11 -5.58 1.48
CA LEU A 22 2.11 -4.60 1.93
C LEU A 22 1.48 -5.09 3.24
N ILE A 23 1.58 -4.28 4.29
CA ILE A 23 1.06 -4.63 5.62
C ILE A 23 -0.45 -4.90 5.58
N ALA A 24 -1.22 -4.05 4.90
CA ALA A 24 -2.67 -4.19 4.79
C ALA A 24 -3.12 -5.34 3.86
N TYR A 25 -2.21 -5.95 3.09
CA TYR A 25 -2.52 -7.18 2.36
C TYR A 25 -2.52 -8.42 3.27
N LYS A 26 -1.63 -8.44 4.26
CA LYS A 26 -1.42 -9.59 5.15
C LYS A 26 -2.20 -9.51 6.45
N HIS A 27 -2.55 -8.30 6.88
CA HIS A 27 -3.06 -8.02 8.20
C HIS A 27 -4.41 -7.30 8.11
N SER A 28 -5.32 -7.69 8.99
CA SER A 28 -6.53 -6.94 9.32
C SER A 28 -6.19 -5.58 9.93
N VAL A 29 -7.17 -4.67 9.95
CA VAL A 29 -6.99 -3.32 10.51
C VAL A 29 -6.52 -3.37 11.98
N GLU A 30 -7.04 -4.32 12.76
CA GLU A 30 -6.67 -4.49 14.17
C GLU A 30 -5.22 -4.96 14.31
N GLU A 31 -4.79 -5.94 13.51
CA GLU A 31 -3.40 -6.39 13.49
C GLU A 31 -2.45 -5.28 13.02
N VAL A 32 -2.86 -4.44 12.07
CA VAL A 32 -2.06 -3.26 11.68
C VAL A 32 -1.96 -2.27 12.84
N ARG A 33 -3.08 -1.98 13.53
CA ARG A 33 -3.11 -1.08 14.70
C ARG A 33 -2.12 -1.54 15.77
N GLU A 34 -2.15 -2.83 16.09
CA GLU A 34 -1.23 -3.46 17.04
C GLU A 34 0.22 -3.38 16.56
N TYR A 35 0.48 -3.72 15.29
CA TYR A 35 1.81 -3.70 14.71
C TYR A 35 2.49 -2.32 14.78
N ILE A 36 1.73 -1.25 14.53
CA ILE A 36 2.26 0.13 14.60
C ILE A 36 2.20 0.74 16.01
N GLY A 37 1.55 0.08 16.96
CA GLY A 37 1.52 0.48 18.37
C GLY A 37 0.68 1.73 18.67
N VAL A 38 -0.45 1.92 17.97
CA VAL A 38 -1.33 3.09 18.20
C VAL A 38 -2.61 2.71 18.95
N ASP A 39 -3.22 3.68 19.63
CA ASP A 39 -4.48 3.48 20.36
C ASP A 39 -5.66 3.20 19.44
N SER A 40 -5.67 3.80 18.24
CA SER A 40 -6.72 3.59 17.24
C SER A 40 -6.19 3.75 15.83
N LEU A 41 -6.79 3.01 14.90
CA LEU A 41 -6.49 3.09 13.48
C LEU A 41 -7.79 2.99 12.67
N ALA A 42 -7.95 3.88 11.70
CA ALA A 42 -9.03 3.81 10.73
C ALA A 42 -8.49 4.12 9.34
N TYR A 43 -8.99 3.40 8.34
CA TYR A 43 -8.77 3.70 6.94
C TYR A 43 -9.97 4.47 6.38
N GLN A 44 -9.72 5.28 5.34
CA GLN A 44 -10.82 5.82 4.55
C GLN A 44 -11.50 4.68 3.78
N THR A 45 -12.82 4.71 3.67
CA THR A 45 -13.55 3.73 2.86
C THR A 45 -13.27 3.94 1.37
N LEU A 46 -13.25 2.87 0.57
CA LEU A 46 -13.10 3.00 -0.88
C LEU A 46 -14.24 3.82 -1.51
N GLY A 47 -15.48 3.62 -1.04
CA GLY A 47 -16.63 4.40 -1.45
C GLY A 47 -16.45 5.89 -1.12
N GLY A 48 -16.11 6.22 0.13
CA GLY A 48 -15.87 7.59 0.54
C GLY A 48 -14.71 8.28 -0.21
N LEU A 49 -13.69 7.52 -0.64
CA LEU A 49 -12.65 8.05 -1.53
C LEU A 49 -13.22 8.43 -2.90
N VAL A 50 -14.01 7.54 -3.53
CA VAL A 50 -14.61 7.80 -4.85
C VAL A 50 -15.62 8.94 -4.77
N ASP A 51 -16.52 8.91 -3.77
CA ASP A 51 -17.56 9.92 -3.58
C ASP A 51 -16.97 11.33 -3.42
N ALA A 52 -15.82 11.44 -2.73
CA ALA A 52 -15.12 12.71 -2.55
C ALA A 52 -14.61 13.33 -3.87
N THR A 53 -14.51 12.56 -4.96
CA THR A 53 -14.10 13.07 -6.27
C THR A 53 -15.26 13.63 -7.09
N GLY A 54 -16.51 13.28 -6.76
CA GLY A 54 -17.69 13.64 -7.57
C GLY A 54 -17.79 12.93 -8.92
N LEU A 55 -16.95 11.92 -9.18
CA LEU A 55 -16.90 11.14 -10.42
C LEU A 55 -17.26 9.67 -10.16
N PRO A 56 -17.75 8.92 -11.17
CA PRO A 56 -18.09 7.52 -11.00
C PRO A 56 -16.84 6.65 -10.80
N ALA A 57 -16.98 5.55 -10.05
CA ALA A 57 -15.89 4.61 -9.78
C ALA A 57 -15.23 4.04 -11.06
N SER A 58 -15.99 3.97 -12.17
CA SER A 58 -15.52 3.49 -13.47
C SER A 58 -14.39 4.32 -14.08
N ASP A 59 -14.26 5.58 -13.67
CA ASP A 59 -13.29 6.51 -14.23
C ASP A 59 -11.91 6.38 -13.54
N PHE A 60 -11.82 5.51 -12.53
CA PHE A 60 -10.62 5.34 -11.72
C PHE A 60 -10.04 3.94 -11.81
N CYS A 61 -8.71 3.88 -11.83
CA CYS A 61 -8.00 2.65 -11.50
C CYS A 61 -8.00 2.44 -9.98
N LEU A 62 -8.78 1.48 -9.50
CA LEU A 62 -8.88 1.13 -8.07
C LEU A 62 -8.08 -0.13 -7.68
N ALA A 63 -7.24 -0.63 -8.59
CA ALA A 63 -6.54 -1.92 -8.45
C ALA A 63 -5.68 -2.03 -7.18
N CYS A 64 -5.06 -0.94 -6.74
CA CYS A 64 -4.25 -0.94 -5.52
C CYS A 64 -5.08 -1.22 -4.25
N PHE A 65 -6.39 -0.96 -4.29
CA PHE A 65 -7.33 -1.14 -3.16
C PHE A 65 -8.22 -2.38 -3.32
N THR A 66 -8.48 -2.83 -4.55
CA THR A 66 -9.38 -3.97 -4.84
C THR A 66 -8.64 -5.23 -5.25
N GLY A 67 -7.40 -5.10 -5.76
CA GLY A 67 -6.69 -6.18 -6.45
C GLY A 67 -7.25 -6.51 -7.84
N THR A 68 -8.27 -5.80 -8.32
CA THR A 68 -8.87 -5.97 -9.65
C THR A 68 -8.26 -4.97 -10.62
N TYR A 69 -7.51 -5.47 -11.60
CA TYR A 69 -6.82 -4.65 -12.60
C TYR A 69 -7.68 -4.50 -13.86
N PRO A 70 -7.86 -3.28 -14.40
CA PRO A 70 -8.67 -3.03 -15.60
C PRO A 70 -8.05 -3.59 -16.87
N THR A 71 -6.75 -3.91 -16.86
CA THR A 71 -6.04 -4.52 -17.99
C THR A 71 -5.74 -5.98 -17.69
N ALA A 72 -5.82 -6.83 -18.72
CA ALA A 72 -5.31 -8.19 -18.63
C ALA A 72 -3.82 -8.18 -18.25
N GLN A 73 -3.43 -9.06 -17.33
CA GLN A 73 -2.02 -9.28 -17.02
C GLN A 73 -1.44 -10.21 -18.09
N PRO A 74 -0.35 -9.83 -18.77
CA PRO A 74 0.37 -10.73 -19.66
C PRO A 74 0.73 -12.05 -18.94
N SER A 75 0.69 -13.18 -19.63
CA SER A 75 1.02 -14.48 -19.02
C SER A 75 2.47 -14.58 -18.54
N ASP A 76 3.35 -13.76 -19.12
CA ASP A 76 4.75 -13.60 -18.75
C ASP A 76 4.98 -12.44 -17.77
N PHE A 77 3.91 -11.79 -17.27
CA PHE A 77 4.02 -10.74 -16.27
C PHE A 77 4.62 -11.31 -14.99
N LYS A 78 5.88 -10.97 -14.75
CA LYS A 78 6.55 -11.23 -13.48
C LYS A 78 6.44 -9.99 -12.62
N THR A 79 5.80 -10.13 -11.46
CA THR A 79 5.97 -9.16 -10.37
C THR A 79 7.46 -8.96 -10.15
N ARG A 80 7.91 -7.70 -10.03
CA ARG A 80 9.33 -7.32 -10.02
C ARG A 80 10.05 -7.69 -8.71
N SER A 81 9.80 -8.86 -8.13
CA SER A 81 10.51 -9.41 -6.97
C SER A 81 12.01 -9.55 -7.16
N ASP A 82 12.44 -9.75 -8.41
CA ASP A 82 13.84 -10.03 -8.74
C ASP A 82 14.61 -8.81 -9.28
N VAL A 83 13.94 -7.66 -9.41
CA VAL A 83 14.61 -6.42 -9.84
C VAL A 83 15.03 -5.65 -8.60
N ARG A 84 16.34 -5.68 -8.29
CA ARG A 84 16.93 -4.74 -7.33
C ARG A 84 16.63 -3.32 -7.84
N ARG A 85 15.60 -2.67 -7.28
CA ARG A 85 15.43 -1.22 -7.47
C ARG A 85 16.68 -0.56 -6.91
N HIS A 86 17.12 0.50 -7.58
CA HIS A 86 18.31 1.26 -7.18
C HIS A 86 18.26 1.65 -5.69
N VAL A 87 17.06 1.87 -5.15
CA VAL A 87 16.79 1.98 -3.71
C VAL A 87 15.37 1.45 -3.41
N ASP A 88 15.20 0.43 -2.57
CA ASP A 88 13.91 0.10 -1.93
C ASP A 88 13.89 0.79 -0.56
N ILE A 89 13.62 2.10 -0.54
CA ILE A 89 13.58 2.90 0.71
C ILE A 89 12.47 2.42 1.65
N SER A 90 11.43 1.80 1.10
CA SER A 90 10.29 1.24 1.83
C SER A 90 10.63 -0.01 2.65
N ALA A 91 11.78 -0.64 2.39
CA ALA A 91 12.22 -1.86 3.06
C ALA A 91 13.55 -1.71 3.83
N GLN A 92 14.12 -0.50 3.91
CA GLN A 92 15.21 -0.27 4.85
C GLN A 92 14.63 -0.39 6.27
N ALA A 93 15.24 -1.23 7.10
CA ALA A 93 14.83 -1.39 8.49
C ALA A 93 14.79 -0.01 9.14
N TYR A 94 13.62 0.38 9.66
CA TYR A 94 13.51 1.58 10.48
C TYR A 94 14.15 1.26 11.83
N ASP A 95 15.43 1.62 12.01
CA ASP A 95 16.25 1.32 13.20
C ASP A 95 15.88 2.22 14.40
N GLY A 96 14.58 2.35 14.67
CA GLY A 96 14.02 2.86 15.92
C GLY A 96 14.77 4.04 16.53
N GLY A 97 15.04 5.10 15.75
CA GLY A 97 15.90 6.22 16.11
C GLY A 97 15.68 6.76 17.52
N ARG A 98 16.36 6.14 18.48
CA ARG A 98 16.57 6.63 19.83
C ARG A 98 17.41 7.88 19.64
N MET A 99 16.84 9.06 19.85
CA MET A 99 17.64 10.25 20.11
C MET A 99 18.39 9.96 21.42
N SER A 100 19.59 9.41 21.31
CA SER A 100 20.55 9.43 22.40
C SER A 100 20.97 10.88 22.55
N SER A 101 20.35 11.57 23.50
CA SER A 101 20.85 12.85 23.99
C SER A 101 22.25 12.63 24.54
N SER A 102 23.24 13.24 23.91
CA SER A 102 24.60 13.42 24.43
C SER A 102 25.19 14.64 23.73
N VAL A 103 24.86 15.84 24.21
CA VAL A 103 25.70 16.74 25.03
C VAL A 103 24.76 17.73 25.71
#